data_AF-A0A3B9KUV2-F1
#
_entry.id   AF-A0A3B9KUV2-F1
#
_cell.length_a   1.000
_cell.length_b   1.000
_cell.length_c   1.000
_cell.angle_alpha   90.00
_cell.angle_beta   90.00
_cell.angle_gamma   90.00
#
_symmetry.space_group_name_H-M   'P 1'
#
loop_
_entity.id
_entity.type
_entity.pdbx_description
1 polymer ?
#
loop_
_entity_poly.entity_id
_entity_poly.type
_entity_poly.pdbx_seq_one_letter_code
_entity_poly.pdbx_strand_id
1 'polypeptide(L)'
;MEIKKGDTVVILTGKDKGKKGAVIKASPADKKVVVEGLNMVTKHVKPRGANQPGGKVDQPAAIDVSNVMLVCPVCGKATKVAHEAQDGKNVRKCKKCGAVLDGKAVAPKKATAKKATAKKSVKKADAELPAEEAPATETAAPKKAVRKTTKKTAE
;
A
#
# COMPACT_ATOMS: atom_id res chain seq x y z
N MET A 1 10.62 20.00 6.18
CA MET A 1 9.86 18.74 6.03
C MET A 1 10.79 17.61 6.44
N GLU A 2 10.39 16.77 7.39
CA GLU A 2 11.28 15.78 8.04
C GLU A 2 11.29 14.41 7.33
N ILE A 3 10.27 14.14 6.52
CA ILE A 3 10.03 12.86 5.84
C ILE A 3 10.55 12.94 4.39
N LYS A 4 11.29 11.92 3.96
CA LYS A 4 11.80 11.76 2.59
C LYS A 4 11.10 10.58 1.89
N LYS A 5 11.26 10.49 0.57
CA LYS A 5 10.77 9.35 -0.22
C LYS A 5 11.48 8.07 0.23
N GLY A 6 10.75 6.97 0.35
CA GLY A 6 11.26 5.68 0.82
C GLY A 6 11.33 5.52 2.35
N ASP A 7 11.01 6.55 3.13
CA ASP A 7 10.88 6.38 4.58
C ASP A 7 9.62 5.54 4.90
N THR A 8 9.71 4.69 5.92
CA THR A 8 8.53 4.01 6.49
C THR A 8 7.90 4.90 7.53
N VAL A 9 6.58 5.05 7.45
CA VAL A 9 5.84 5.96 8.31
C VAL A 9 4.62 5.28 8.93
N VAL A 10 4.17 5.82 10.06
CA VAL A 10 2.92 5.45 10.73
C VAL A 10 1.96 6.64 10.74
N ILE A 11 0.68 6.37 10.54
CA ILE A 11 -0.36 7.40 10.60
C ILE A 11 -0.83 7.58 12.05
N LEU A 12 -0.80 8.82 12.54
CA LEU A 12 -1.24 9.17 13.90
C LEU A 12 -2.74 9.39 14.00
N THR A 13 -3.32 10.02 12.99
CA THR A 13 -4.68 10.55 12.99
C THR A 13 -5.34 10.32 11.64
N GLY A 14 -6.66 10.23 11.63
CA GLY A 14 -7.45 9.97 10.43
C GLY A 14 -7.92 8.53 10.29
N LYS A 15 -8.46 8.20 9.10
CA LYS A 15 -9.13 6.92 8.80
C LYS A 15 -8.21 5.71 8.97
N ASP A 16 -6.94 5.89 8.64
CA ASP A 16 -5.92 4.83 8.64
C ASP A 16 -4.99 4.88 9.87
N LYS A 17 -5.48 5.39 10.99
CA LYS A 17 -4.72 5.51 12.24
C LYS A 17 -4.07 4.18 12.65
N GLY A 18 -2.78 4.25 12.98
CA GLY A 18 -1.99 3.10 13.45
C GLY A 18 -1.40 2.23 12.35
N LYS A 19 -1.85 2.36 11.10
CA LYS A 19 -1.27 1.62 9.97
C LYS A 19 0.09 2.20 9.59
N LYS A 20 0.99 1.31 9.14
CA LYS A 20 2.33 1.65 8.65
C LYS A 20 2.38 1.50 7.13
N GLY A 21 3.15 2.34 6.47
CA GLY A 21 3.35 2.27 5.01
C GLY A 21 4.62 2.99 4.56
N ALA A 22 5.06 2.71 3.33
CA ALA A 22 6.20 3.38 2.72
C ALA A 22 5.76 4.64 1.95
N VAL A 23 6.62 5.67 1.94
CA VAL A 23 6.33 6.93 1.24
C VAL A 23 6.76 6.85 -0.23
N ILE A 24 5.79 6.88 -1.16
CA ILE A 24 6.04 6.92 -2.61
C ILE A 24 6.57 8.30 -3.01
N LYS A 25 5.87 9.33 -2.58
CA LYS A 25 6.11 10.71 -2.98
C LYS A 25 5.95 11.64 -1.79
N ALA A 26 6.96 12.46 -1.56
CA ALA A 26 6.91 13.59 -0.66
C ALA A 26 6.88 14.86 -1.51
N SER A 27 5.92 15.75 -1.22
CA SER A 27 5.80 17.08 -1.83
C SER A 27 6.12 18.14 -0.76
N PRO A 28 7.34 18.72 -0.76
CA PRO A 28 7.74 19.72 0.23
C PRO A 28 6.99 21.03 0.15
N ALA A 29 6.58 21.45 -1.06
CA ALA A 29 5.83 22.68 -1.28
C ALA A 29 4.49 22.66 -0.55
N ASP A 30 3.73 21.58 -0.74
CA ASP A 30 2.40 21.42 -0.15
C ASP A 30 2.42 20.86 1.27
N LYS A 31 3.60 20.45 1.78
CA LYS A 31 3.77 19.72 3.05
C LYS A 31 2.91 18.44 3.12
N LYS A 32 2.80 17.73 2.00
CA LYS A 32 2.03 16.49 1.88
C LYS A 32 2.88 15.29 1.48
N VAL A 33 2.43 14.10 1.88
CA VAL A 33 3.06 12.80 1.57
C VAL A 33 2.03 11.83 1.02
N VAL A 34 2.42 11.06 0.02
CA VAL A 34 1.62 9.96 -0.53
C VAL A 34 2.23 8.65 -0.01
N VAL A 35 1.44 7.90 0.74
CA VAL A 35 1.85 6.64 1.38
C VAL A 35 1.20 5.47 0.63
N GLU A 36 1.95 4.40 0.44
CA GLU A 36 1.48 3.19 -0.24
C GLU A 36 0.31 2.54 0.53
N GLY A 37 -0.77 2.25 -0.19
CA GLY A 37 -1.90 1.48 0.34
C GLY A 37 -2.75 2.18 1.41
N LEU A 38 -2.43 3.43 1.77
CA LEU A 38 -3.14 4.18 2.80
C LEU A 38 -3.83 5.41 2.19
N ASN A 39 -4.92 5.85 2.83
CA ASN A 39 -5.76 6.94 2.37
C ASN A 39 -6.20 6.77 0.89
N MET A 40 -6.72 5.59 0.55
CA MET A 40 -7.19 5.31 -0.80
C MET A 40 -8.44 6.13 -1.15
N VAL A 41 -8.45 6.69 -2.35
CA VAL A 41 -9.59 7.40 -2.91
C VAL A 41 -9.96 6.81 -4.27
N THR A 42 -11.24 6.55 -4.45
CA THR A 42 -11.76 6.11 -5.75
C THR A 42 -11.91 7.32 -6.67
N LYS A 43 -11.16 7.32 -7.77
CA LYS A 43 -11.29 8.31 -8.84
C LYS A 43 -11.97 7.70 -10.04
N HIS A 44 -12.98 8.39 -10.55
CA HIS A 44 -13.63 8.05 -11.80
C HIS A 44 -12.81 8.64 -12.94
N VAL A 45 -12.19 7.77 -13.75
CA VAL A 45 -11.34 8.18 -14.87
C VAL A 45 -12.14 8.05 -16.16
N LYS A 46 -12.23 9.14 -16.92
CA LYS A 46 -12.83 9.12 -18.26
C LYS A 46 -11.92 8.35 -19.22
N PRO A 47 -12.47 7.53 -20.13
CA PRO A 47 -11.68 6.86 -21.15
C PRO A 47 -10.97 7.90 -22.03
N ARG A 48 -9.68 7.69 -22.30
CA ARG A 48 -8.84 8.61 -23.11
C ARG A 48 -8.55 8.07 -24.51
N GLY A 49 -8.84 6.80 -24.80
CA GLY A 49 -8.66 6.17 -26.11
C GLY A 49 -9.08 4.70 -26.10
N ALA A 50 -9.01 4.05 -27.26
CA ALA A 50 -9.47 2.67 -27.46
C ALA A 50 -8.81 1.65 -26.49
N ASN A 51 -7.57 1.91 -26.07
CA ASN A 51 -6.81 1.01 -25.18
C ASN A 51 -6.84 1.40 -23.69
N GLN A 52 -7.55 2.47 -23.30
CA GLN A 52 -7.72 2.83 -21.89
C GLN A 52 -9.21 2.88 -21.56
N PRO A 53 -9.82 1.74 -21.18
CA PRO A 53 -11.20 1.74 -20.70
C PRO A 53 -11.32 2.66 -19.49
N GLY A 54 -12.40 3.44 -19.47
CA GLY A 54 -12.75 4.24 -18.31
C GLY A 54 -13.17 3.35 -17.15
N GLY A 55 -13.13 3.89 -15.94
CA GLY A 55 -13.51 3.10 -14.77
C GLY A 55 -13.26 3.78 -13.45
N LYS A 56 -13.53 3.03 -12.39
CA LYS A 56 -13.16 3.39 -11.02
C LYS A 56 -11.72 2.93 -10.79
N VAL A 57 -10.83 3.87 -10.52
CA VAL A 57 -9.43 3.58 -10.18
C VAL A 57 -9.18 4.05 -8.76
N ASP A 58 -8.75 3.13 -7.91
CA ASP A 58 -8.33 3.47 -6.56
C ASP A 58 -6.87 3.95 -6.59
N GLN A 59 -6.64 5.15 -6.04
CA GLN A 59 -5.31 5.73 -5.95
C GLN A 59 -5.05 6.19 -4.52
N PRO A 60 -3.81 6.07 -4.00
CA PRO A 60 -3.45 6.64 -2.72
C PRO A 60 -3.52 8.18 -2.80
N ALA A 61 -4.22 8.79 -1.86
CA ALA A 61 -4.31 10.24 -1.73
C ALA A 61 -3.22 10.78 -0.80
N ALA A 62 -2.90 12.06 -1.00
CA ALA A 62 -1.92 12.74 -0.18
C ALA A 62 -2.44 12.97 1.25
N ILE A 63 -1.56 12.80 2.23
CA ILE A 63 -1.78 13.00 3.66
C ILE A 63 -0.88 14.15 4.11
N ASP A 64 -1.36 15.00 5.02
CA ASP A 64 -0.53 16.05 5.61
C ASP A 64 0.58 15.46 6.48
N VAL A 65 1.79 16.05 6.38
CA VAL A 65 2.98 15.58 7.11
C VAL A 65 2.77 15.53 8.63
N SER A 66 1.98 16.45 9.18
CA SER A 66 1.71 16.52 10.62
C SER A 66 0.98 15.30 11.17
N ASN A 67 0.24 14.58 10.32
CA ASN A 67 -0.54 13.40 10.70
C ASN A 67 0.29 12.10 10.62
N VAL A 68 1.58 12.20 10.35
CA VAL A 68 2.45 11.08 10.01
C VAL A 68 3.73 11.15 10.85
N MET A 69 4.16 10.00 11.38
CA MET A 69 5.44 9.87 12.08
C MET A 69 6.37 8.89 11.38
N LEU A 70 7.66 9.18 11.39
CA LEU A 70 8.68 8.28 10.88
C LEU A 70 8.83 7.07 11.81
N VAL A 71 8.86 5.88 11.21
CA VAL A 71 9.23 4.64 11.89
C VAL A 71 10.73 4.44 11.66
N CYS A 72 11.49 4.42 12.75
CA CYS A 72 12.93 4.23 12.63
C CYS A 72 13.23 2.78 12.19
N PRO A 73 14.06 2.56 11.16
CA PRO A 73 14.37 1.21 10.66
C PRO A 73 15.15 0.37 11.67
N VAL A 74 15.89 1.02 12.59
CA VAL A 74 16.72 0.33 13.59
C VAL A 74 15.88 -0.13 14.78
N CYS A 75 15.01 0.73 15.31
CA CYS A 75 14.26 0.42 16.54
C CYS A 75 12.79 0.02 16.29
N GLY A 76 12.26 0.17 15.08
CA GLY A 76 10.88 -0.16 14.72
C GLY A 76 9.80 0.69 15.39
N LYS A 77 10.20 1.65 16.24
CA LYS A 77 9.30 2.55 16.98
C LYS A 77 9.03 3.81 16.16
N ALA A 78 7.82 4.38 16.33
CA ALA A 78 7.48 5.69 15.81
C ALA A 78 8.27 6.77 16.57
N THR A 79 9.01 7.60 15.86
CA THR A 79 10.02 8.51 16.42
C THR A 79 9.97 9.88 15.78
N LYS A 80 10.27 10.92 16.56
CA LYS A 80 10.53 12.26 16.04
C LYS A 80 11.97 12.35 15.55
N VAL A 81 12.20 13.16 14.52
CA VAL A 81 13.53 13.40 13.95
C VAL A 81 14.23 14.53 14.69
N ALA A 82 15.53 14.38 14.92
CA ALA A 82 16.44 15.45 15.30
C ALA A 82 17.41 15.72 14.14
N HIS A 83 17.93 16.93 14.06
CA HIS A 83 18.95 17.30 13.09
C HIS A 83 20.25 17.58 13.85
N GLU A 84 21.34 16.98 13.41
CA GLU A 84 22.68 17.28 13.92
C GLU A 84 23.61 17.52 12.73
N ALA A 85 24.50 18.50 12.87
CA ALA A 85 25.52 18.79 11.89
C ALA A 85 26.72 17.86 12.15
N GLN A 86 27.01 16.98 11.21
CA GLN A 86 28.28 16.23 11.16
C GLN A 86 28.98 16.58 9.86
N ASP A 87 30.25 16.99 9.96
CA ASP A 87 31.13 17.20 8.81
C ASP A 87 30.54 18.15 7.74
N GLY A 88 29.90 19.23 8.22
CA GLY A 88 29.26 20.25 7.37
C GLY A 88 27.94 19.82 6.71
N LYS A 89 27.41 18.63 7.04
CA LYS A 89 26.14 18.11 6.51
C LYS A 89 25.13 17.92 7.64
N ASN A 90 23.89 18.35 7.40
CA ASN A 90 22.79 18.14 8.33
C ASN A 90 22.25 16.71 8.19
N VAL A 91 22.47 15.91 9.23
CA VAL A 91 22.06 14.51 9.29
C VAL A 91 20.82 14.37 10.18
N ARG A 92 19.85 13.59 9.72
CA ARG A 92 18.67 13.19 10.50
C ARG A 92 19.04 12.09 11.47
N LYS A 93 18.73 12.29 12.74
CA LYS A 93 18.91 11.32 13.83
C LYS A 93 17.59 11.00 14.51
N CYS A 94 17.48 9.77 14.97
CA CYS A 94 16.33 9.32 15.75
C CYS A 94 16.46 9.76 17.21
N LYS A 95 15.46 10.47 17.75
CA LYS A 95 15.49 10.90 19.16
C LYS A 95 15.48 9.75 20.18
N LYS A 96 14.98 8.56 19.81
CA LYS A 96 14.88 7.42 20.75
C LYS A 96 16.13 6.56 20.81
N CYS A 97 16.80 6.33 19.67
CA CYS A 97 17.95 5.42 19.58
C CYS A 97 19.24 6.11 19.17
N GLY A 98 19.24 7.41 18.88
CA GLY A 98 20.41 8.15 18.40
C GLY A 98 20.89 7.77 16.99
N ALA A 99 20.32 6.73 16.39
CA ALA A 99 20.74 6.23 15.09
C ALA A 99 20.47 7.24 13.96
N VAL A 100 21.42 7.32 13.03
CA VAL A 100 21.33 8.14 11.82
C VAL A 100 20.34 7.50 10.83
N LEU A 101 19.44 8.32 10.29
CA LEU A 101 18.36 7.90 9.37
C LEU A 101 18.70 8.14 7.89
N ASP A 102 19.78 8.87 7.57
CA ASP A 102 20.13 9.29 6.21
C ASP A 102 21.05 8.32 5.44
N GLY A 103 21.12 7.06 5.88
CA GLY A 103 21.75 6.01 5.09
C GLY A 103 20.84 5.59 3.94
N LYS A 104 21.17 5.96 2.70
CA LYS A 104 20.61 5.30 1.52
C LYS A 104 20.79 3.79 1.69
N ALA A 105 19.70 3.06 1.47
CA ALA A 105 19.55 1.61 1.60
C ALA A 105 20.86 0.83 1.51
N VAL A 106 21.39 0.43 2.66
CA VAL A 106 22.11 -0.84 2.76
C VAL A 106 21.07 -1.80 3.31
N ALA A 107 20.55 -2.66 2.43
CA ALA A 107 19.77 -3.81 2.84
C ALA A 107 20.53 -4.53 3.97
N PRO A 108 19.88 -4.91 5.08
CA PRO A 108 20.54 -5.79 6.02
C PRO A 108 20.89 -7.08 5.27
N LYS A 109 22.19 -7.34 5.10
CA LYS A 109 22.69 -8.65 4.68
C LYS A 109 22.09 -9.65 5.68
N LYS A 110 21.22 -10.54 5.21
CA LYS A 110 20.72 -11.68 5.96
C LYS A 110 21.93 -12.37 6.60
N ALA A 111 22.02 -12.32 7.93
CA ALA A 111 22.90 -13.22 8.66
C ALA A 111 22.39 -14.65 8.42
N THR A 112 23.22 -15.44 7.77
CA THR A 112 23.08 -16.89 7.63
C THR A 112 23.22 -17.53 9.00
N ALA A 113 22.10 -17.90 9.62
CA ALA A 113 22.10 -18.86 10.72
C ALA A 113 21.87 -20.26 10.14
N LYS A 114 22.89 -21.10 10.35
CA LYS A 114 22.98 -22.50 9.95
C LYS A 114 21.87 -23.37 10.57
N LYS A 115 21.49 -24.36 9.77
CA LYS A 115 20.72 -25.57 10.06
C LYS A 115 21.21 -26.32 11.32
N ALA A 116 20.28 -26.66 12.21
CA ALA A 116 20.36 -27.80 13.15
C ALA A 116 18.94 -28.37 13.31
N THR A 117 18.52 -29.30 12.44
CA THR A 117 18.32 -30.74 12.73
C THR A 117 17.41 -31.07 13.92
N ALA A 118 16.13 -31.29 13.58
CA ALA A 118 15.23 -32.41 13.91
C ALA A 118 15.37 -33.19 15.24
N LYS A 119 14.23 -33.28 15.96
CA LYS A 119 13.57 -34.49 16.54
C LYS A 119 12.14 -34.06 16.96
N LYS A 120 11.08 -34.23 16.13
CA LYS A 120 10.11 -35.34 15.99
C LYS A 120 9.49 -35.86 17.30
N SER A 121 8.19 -35.61 17.48
CA SER A 121 7.19 -36.36 18.30
C SER A 121 5.78 -35.81 17.95
N VAL A 122 5.13 -36.23 16.86
CA VAL A 122 4.07 -37.27 16.74
C VAL A 122 2.89 -37.13 17.73
N LYS A 123 1.73 -36.69 17.20
CA LYS A 123 0.33 -37.18 17.39
C LYS A 123 -0.61 -36.21 16.65
N LYS A 124 -1.02 -36.47 15.40
CA LYS A 124 -2.13 -37.32 14.89
C LYS A 124 -3.53 -36.89 15.38
N ALA A 125 -4.30 -36.27 14.47
CA ALA A 125 -5.70 -36.54 14.14
C ALA A 125 -6.16 -35.44 13.13
N ASP A 126 -6.22 -35.73 11.82
CA ASP A 126 -7.35 -36.32 11.08
C ASP A 126 -8.46 -35.29 10.81
N ALA A 127 -8.61 -34.86 9.53
CA ALA A 127 -9.89 -34.59 8.85
C ALA A 127 -9.67 -33.97 7.45
N GLU A 128 -10.21 -34.67 6.45
CA GLU A 128 -10.03 -34.58 4.99
C GLU A 128 -10.58 -33.33 4.27
N LEU A 129 -9.95 -33.06 3.12
CA LEU A 129 -10.48 -32.30 1.98
C LEU A 129 -11.28 -33.25 1.08
N PRO A 130 -12.34 -32.77 0.42
CA PRO A 130 -12.65 -33.26 -0.92
C PRO A 130 -12.53 -32.16 -1.97
N ALA A 131 -11.83 -32.53 -3.05
CA ALA A 131 -11.84 -31.88 -4.35
C ALA A 131 -12.60 -32.80 -5.32
N GLU A 132 -13.64 -32.30 -5.98
CA GLU A 132 -14.29 -32.77 -7.22
C GLU A 132 -15.25 -31.61 -7.61
N GLU A 133 -15.50 -31.13 -8.83
CA GLU A 133 -15.06 -31.37 -10.21
C GLU A 133 -15.55 -30.16 -11.03
N ALA A 134 -14.86 -29.82 -12.11
CA ALA A 134 -15.45 -29.13 -13.27
C ALA A 134 -15.01 -29.95 -14.49
N PRO A 135 -15.89 -30.23 -15.48
CA PRO A 135 -15.93 -29.33 -16.65
C PRO A 135 -17.26 -29.23 -17.46
N ALA A 136 -17.44 -28.06 -18.06
CA ALA A 136 -18.00 -27.69 -19.39
C ALA A 136 -19.11 -28.52 -20.09
N THR A 137 -20.22 -27.84 -20.42
CA THR A 137 -20.86 -27.55 -21.76
C THR A 137 -22.17 -26.77 -21.46
N GLU A 138 -22.77 -25.87 -22.25
CA GLU A 138 -22.94 -25.76 -23.70
C GLU A 138 -23.41 -24.32 -24.05
N THR A 139 -23.13 -23.96 -25.29
CA THR A 139 -23.37 -22.70 -26.01
C THR A 139 -24.87 -22.37 -26.20
N ALA A 140 -25.27 -21.09 -26.08
CA ALA A 140 -26.15 -20.39 -27.06
C ALA A 140 -26.60 -18.99 -26.56
N ALA A 141 -26.20 -17.95 -27.28
CA ALA A 141 -26.91 -16.68 -27.40
C ALA A 141 -27.33 -16.53 -28.88
N PRO A 142 -28.13 -15.54 -29.33
CA PRO A 142 -29.21 -14.77 -28.70
C PRO A 142 -30.48 -14.71 -29.59
N LYS A 143 -31.64 -14.26 -29.07
CA LYS A 143 -32.68 -13.63 -29.90
C LYS A 143 -33.15 -12.31 -29.31
N LYS A 144 -33.00 -11.27 -30.14
CA LYS A 144 -33.48 -9.90 -29.99
C LYS A 144 -34.98 -9.86 -29.67
N ALA A 145 -35.38 -8.97 -28.76
CA ALA A 145 -36.69 -8.34 -28.78
C ALA A 145 -36.54 -6.86 -28.42
N VAL A 146 -36.31 -6.04 -29.45
CA VAL A 146 -36.52 -4.60 -29.42
C VAL A 146 -38.04 -4.39 -29.39
N ARG A 147 -38.61 -3.87 -28.29
CA ARG A 147 -39.96 -3.30 -28.29
C ARG A 147 -39.85 -1.78 -28.45
N LYS A 148 -40.14 -1.31 -29.66
CA LYS A 148 -40.34 0.09 -30.03
C LYS A 148 -41.63 0.15 -30.84
N THR A 149 -42.72 0.62 -30.23
CA THR A 149 -44.00 0.97 -30.88
C THR A 149 -44.61 2.07 -30.03
N THR A 150 -44.38 3.34 -30.39
CA THR A 150 -45.08 4.18 -31.38
C THR A 150 -46.11 5.08 -30.70
N LYS A 151 -45.71 6.34 -30.64
CA LYS A 151 -46.47 7.58 -30.55
C LYS A 151 -47.86 7.42 -31.22
N LYS A 152 -48.92 7.59 -30.43
CA LYS A 152 -50.31 7.73 -30.91
C LYS A 152 -50.60 9.23 -31.01
N THR A 153 -50.82 9.73 -32.22
CA THR A 153 -51.32 11.08 -32.51
C THR A 153 -52.12 11.01 -33.82
N ALA A 154 -53.23 11.77 -33.87
CA ALA A 154 -54.28 11.86 -34.91
C ALA A 154 -55.44 10.87 -34.76
N GLU A 155 -56.56 11.34 -34.21
CA GLU A 155 -57.65 11.99 -34.96
C GLU A 155 -58.28 13.08 -34.07
#